data_AF-A0A937RKN8-F1
#
_entry.id   AF-A0A937RKN8-F1
#
_cell.length_a   1.000
_cell.length_b   1.000
_cell.length_c   1.000
_cell.angle_alpha   90.00
_cell.angle_beta   90.00
_cell.angle_gamma   90.00
#
_symmetry.space_group_name_H-M   'P 1'
#
loop_
_entity.id
_entity.type
_entity.pdbx_description
1 polymer ?
#
loop_
_entity_poly.entity_id
_entity_poly.type
_entity_poly.pdbx_seq_one_letter_code
_entity_poly.pdbx_strand_id
1 'polypeptide(L)'
;MALDHLLRRTLEQTLIPSPNVTALAPSKASGFVDRVTPDNVDVGELFHLNSRLSRHQPDNRLTAAEMADVHDWYFTTCGRHRADDFVGAANDVRRPHAGLSGPLAQVLAPFGTGGRLARLLYACDLMVVDGSVVCRQQPDEDALWVEHRLGGPRGLADAVPDAASAAALRATDQVLVLVGVPWRTMLGGGPRGYRRMLMDAGVLLDVVLGLAQQADLRPRPVLDFYDDEIDTLLHCDGLERSALALVPLLPPAEPLEKSHDDDA
;
A
#
# COMPACT_ATOMS: atom_id res chain seq x y z
N MET A 1 -0.43 -32.68 -24.48
CA MET A 1 -0.42 -32.06 -23.14
C MET A 1 0.93 -32.37 -22.52
N ALA A 2 1.88 -31.43 -22.58
CA ALA A 2 3.24 -31.65 -22.09
C ALA A 2 3.20 -31.80 -20.56
N LEU A 3 3.86 -32.83 -20.03
CA LEU A 3 4.01 -32.99 -18.59
C LEU A 3 4.75 -31.76 -18.04
N ASP A 4 4.21 -31.15 -16.99
CA ASP A 4 4.83 -30.00 -16.31
C ASP A 4 6.29 -30.30 -15.98
N HIS A 5 7.17 -29.35 -16.29
CA HIS A 5 8.61 -29.47 -16.13
C HIS A 5 8.98 -29.71 -14.66
N LEU A 6 8.20 -29.16 -13.71
CA LEU A 6 8.35 -29.44 -12.28
C LEU A 6 8.09 -30.92 -11.99
N LEU A 7 6.95 -31.45 -12.47
CA LEU A 7 6.58 -32.86 -12.36
C LEU A 7 7.65 -33.79 -12.96
N ARG A 8 8.24 -33.44 -14.10
CA ARG A 8 9.37 -34.20 -14.68
C ARG A 8 10.59 -34.22 -13.76
N ARG A 9 11.03 -33.06 -13.25
CA ARG A 9 12.17 -32.98 -12.31
C ARG A 9 11.91 -33.76 -11.01
N THR A 10 10.68 -33.69 -10.49
CA THR A 10 10.30 -34.45 -9.29
C THR A 10 10.32 -35.96 -9.54
N LEU A 11 9.86 -36.41 -10.72
CA LEU A 11 9.90 -37.82 -11.11
C LEU A 11 11.33 -38.32 -11.41
N GLU A 12 12.18 -37.46 -11.96
CA GLU A 12 13.58 -37.77 -12.29
C GLU A 12 14.49 -37.83 -11.04
N GLN A 13 13.99 -37.51 -9.85
CA GLN A 13 14.75 -37.39 -8.58
C GLN A 13 16.00 -36.49 -8.70
N THR A 14 16.13 -35.73 -9.78
CA THR A 14 17.26 -34.86 -10.06
C THR A 14 16.91 -33.49 -9.47
N LEU A 15 17.01 -33.41 -8.14
CA LEU A 15 16.71 -32.19 -7.36
C LEU A 15 17.76 -31.10 -7.54
N ILE A 16 18.86 -31.39 -8.25
CA ILE A 16 19.94 -30.43 -8.50
C ILE A 16 19.90 -30.08 -9.99
N PRO A 17 19.46 -28.87 -10.38
CA PRO A 17 19.57 -28.44 -11.76
C PRO A 17 21.05 -28.45 -12.19
N SER A 18 21.30 -28.83 -13.44
CA SER A 18 22.65 -28.79 -14.00
C SER A 18 23.21 -27.36 -13.89
N PRO A 19 24.47 -27.18 -13.45
CA PRO A 19 25.09 -25.85 -13.34
C PRO A 19 25.22 -25.12 -14.69
N ASN A 20 25.00 -25.83 -15.81
CA ASN A 20 25.06 -25.28 -17.16
C ASN A 20 23.68 -24.88 -17.72
N VAL A 21 22.63 -24.90 -16.91
CA VAL A 21 21.26 -24.56 -17.35
C VAL A 21 20.73 -23.39 -16.53
N THR A 22 20.57 -22.24 -17.19
CA THR A 22 19.90 -21.06 -16.62
C THR A 22 18.47 -20.98 -17.14
N ALA A 23 17.48 -21.06 -16.23
CA ALA A 23 16.11 -20.78 -16.59
C ALA A 23 15.93 -19.27 -16.79
N LEU A 24 15.50 -18.84 -17.99
CA LEU A 24 15.30 -17.42 -18.30
C LEU A 24 14.05 -16.82 -17.67
N ALA A 25 13.07 -17.66 -17.31
CA ALA A 25 11.83 -17.28 -16.63
C ALA A 25 11.46 -18.38 -15.63
N PRO A 26 12.16 -18.47 -14.48
CA PRO A 26 11.85 -19.48 -13.47
C PRO A 26 10.43 -19.28 -12.94
N SER A 27 9.69 -20.38 -12.77
CA SER A 27 8.43 -20.34 -12.04
C SER A 27 8.69 -20.14 -10.54
N LYS A 28 7.66 -19.69 -9.80
CA LYS A 28 7.73 -19.58 -8.33
C LYS A 28 8.15 -20.92 -7.68
N ALA A 29 7.65 -22.03 -8.23
CA ALA A 29 7.99 -23.37 -7.75
C ALA A 29 9.44 -23.76 -8.05
N SER A 30 9.98 -23.43 -9.24
CA SER A 30 11.39 -23.70 -9.52
C SER A 30 12.32 -22.81 -8.69
N GLY A 31 11.97 -21.54 -8.45
CA GLY A 31 12.75 -20.67 -7.57
C GLY A 31 12.88 -21.22 -6.15
N PHE A 32 11.80 -21.78 -5.60
CA PHE A 32 11.83 -22.43 -4.28
C PHE A 32 12.75 -23.66 -4.25
N VAL A 33 12.71 -24.52 -5.28
CA VAL A 33 13.54 -25.72 -5.36
C VAL A 33 15.01 -25.36 -5.59
N ASP A 34 15.26 -24.41 -6.50
CA ASP A 34 16.61 -24.04 -6.93
C ASP A 34 17.32 -23.15 -5.89
N ARG A 35 16.64 -22.69 -4.83
CA ARG A 35 17.19 -21.92 -3.70
C ARG A 35 18.38 -22.59 -3.01
N VAL A 36 18.49 -23.92 -3.08
CA VAL A 36 19.61 -24.66 -2.47
C VAL A 36 20.86 -24.70 -3.35
N THR A 37 20.78 -24.15 -4.56
CA THR A 37 21.92 -24.13 -5.49
C THR A 37 22.79 -22.89 -5.25
N PRO A 38 24.13 -23.03 -5.33
CA PRO A 38 25.05 -21.96 -4.96
C PRO A 38 25.05 -20.77 -5.92
N ASP A 39 24.58 -20.94 -7.15
CA ASP A 39 24.70 -19.94 -8.22
C ASP A 39 23.52 -18.97 -8.32
N ASN A 40 22.49 -19.12 -7.49
CA ASN A 40 21.29 -18.29 -7.55
C ASN A 40 20.88 -17.80 -6.15
N VAL A 41 21.35 -16.61 -5.76
CA VAL A 41 20.97 -15.99 -4.49
C VAL A 41 19.64 -15.25 -4.68
N ASP A 42 18.63 -15.67 -3.92
CA ASP A 42 17.32 -15.03 -3.93
C ASP A 42 17.38 -13.61 -3.33
N VAL A 43 16.75 -12.64 -3.99
CA VAL A 43 16.77 -11.23 -3.56
C VAL A 43 16.08 -11.04 -2.21
N GLY A 44 15.06 -11.85 -1.91
CA GLY A 44 14.41 -11.88 -0.61
C GLY A 44 15.33 -12.39 0.50
N GLU A 45 16.20 -13.35 0.21
CA GLU A 45 17.24 -13.80 1.14
C GLU A 45 18.29 -12.72 1.39
N LEU A 46 18.76 -12.04 0.34
CA LEU A 46 19.66 -10.89 0.47
C LEU A 46 19.04 -9.80 1.35
N PHE A 47 17.77 -9.46 1.10
CA PHE A 47 17.03 -8.53 1.95
C PHE A 47 16.97 -9.01 3.41
N HIS A 48 16.64 -10.28 3.63
CA HIS A 48 16.53 -10.85 4.97
C HIS A 48 17.88 -10.78 5.71
N LEU A 49 18.99 -11.09 5.04
CA LEU A 49 20.35 -10.99 5.58
C LEU A 49 20.73 -9.54 5.88
N ASN A 50 20.51 -8.63 4.93
CA ASN A 50 20.88 -7.21 5.03
C ASN A 50 20.07 -6.44 6.09
N SER A 51 18.91 -6.95 6.49
CA SER A 51 18.06 -6.34 7.52
C SER A 51 18.29 -6.90 8.94
N ARG A 52 19.29 -7.79 9.13
CA ARG A 52 19.68 -8.32 10.44
C ARG A 52 20.50 -7.31 11.23
N LEU A 53 20.35 -7.37 12.55
CA LEU A 53 21.26 -6.69 13.48
C LEU A 53 22.30 -7.71 13.95
N SER A 54 23.56 -7.30 13.97
CA SER A 54 24.67 -8.10 14.46
C SER A 54 25.41 -7.33 15.55
N ARG A 55 25.73 -8.01 16.66
CA ARG A 55 26.59 -7.44 17.71
C ARG A 55 28.02 -7.17 17.23
N HIS A 56 28.40 -7.77 16.10
CA HIS A 56 29.74 -7.67 15.52
C HIS A 56 29.85 -6.61 14.42
N GLN A 57 28.75 -5.92 14.10
CA GLN A 57 28.74 -4.78 13.19
C GLN A 57 28.51 -3.50 14.00
N PRO A 58 29.13 -2.37 13.63
CA PRO A 58 28.84 -1.09 14.24
C PRO A 58 27.35 -0.76 14.11
N ASP A 59 26.70 -0.46 15.23
CA ASP A 59 25.32 0.03 15.22
C ASP A 59 25.34 1.51 14.85
N ASN A 60 25.04 1.80 13.59
CA ASN A 60 24.99 3.15 13.03
C ASN A 60 23.56 3.67 12.89
N ARG A 61 22.60 3.04 13.56
CA ARG A 61 21.20 3.46 13.53
C ARG A 61 21.02 4.75 14.31
N LEU A 62 20.05 5.56 13.88
CA LEU A 62 19.61 6.70 14.66
C LEU A 62 19.05 6.22 16.00
N THR A 63 19.40 6.94 17.06
CA THR A 63 18.83 6.75 18.39
C THR A 63 17.34 7.07 18.40
N ALA A 64 16.63 6.64 19.45
CA ALA A 64 15.21 6.94 19.58
C ALA A 64 14.92 8.44 19.65
N ALA A 65 15.83 9.23 20.25
CA ALA A 65 15.71 10.68 20.33
C ALA A 65 15.90 11.32 18.94
N GLU A 66 16.95 10.95 18.20
CA GLU A 66 17.17 11.44 16.82
C GLU A 66 16.01 11.07 15.89
N MET A 67 15.45 9.86 16.02
CA MET A 67 14.26 9.47 15.26
C MET A 67 13.02 10.29 15.63
N ALA A 68 12.86 10.67 16.90
CA ALA A 68 11.78 11.55 17.32
C ALA A 68 11.93 12.94 16.69
N ASP A 69 13.15 13.49 16.68
CA ASP A 69 13.46 14.78 16.05
C ASP A 69 13.17 14.76 14.54
N VAL A 70 13.53 13.66 13.84
CA VAL A 70 13.21 13.48 12.42
C VAL A 70 11.71 13.46 12.18
N HIS A 71 10.95 12.71 12.98
CA HIS A 71 9.50 12.66 12.85
C HIS A 71 8.88 14.03 13.11
N ASP A 72 9.32 14.72 14.17
CA ASP A 72 8.78 16.02 14.52
C ASP A 72 9.11 17.07 13.45
N TRP A 73 10.32 17.03 12.87
CA TRP A 73 10.67 17.84 11.70
C TRP A 73 9.77 17.54 10.49
N TYR A 74 9.53 16.27 10.17
CA TYR A 74 8.66 15.87 9.05
C TYR A 74 7.25 16.42 9.20
N PHE A 75 6.60 16.22 10.35
CA PHE A 75 5.22 16.65 10.58
C PHE A 75 5.07 18.17 10.76
N THR A 76 6.13 18.87 11.15
CA THR A 76 6.08 20.34 11.29
C THR A 76 6.49 21.09 10.02
N THR A 77 7.29 20.48 9.14
CA THR A 77 7.92 21.17 7.99
C THR A 77 7.40 20.67 6.65
N CYS A 78 7.44 19.36 6.40
CA CYS A 78 6.98 18.78 5.13
C CYS A 78 5.44 18.72 5.04
N GLY A 79 4.79 18.79 6.20
CA GLY A 79 3.35 18.63 6.39
C GLY A 79 2.52 19.91 6.26
N ARG A 80 3.10 21.09 6.52
CA ARG A 80 2.33 22.31 6.81
C ARG A 80 2.39 23.32 5.68
N HIS A 81 1.22 23.57 5.09
CA HIS A 81 1.03 24.67 4.15
C HIS A 81 0.44 25.89 4.85
N ARG A 82 0.70 27.11 4.33
CA ARG A 82 0.09 28.32 4.88
C ARG A 82 -1.30 28.48 4.27
N ALA A 83 -2.29 28.81 5.09
CA ALA A 83 -3.65 29.07 4.60
C ALA A 83 -3.67 30.16 3.50
N ASP A 84 -2.74 31.12 3.60
CA ASP A 84 -2.56 32.21 2.63
C ASP A 84 -2.09 31.73 1.25
N ASP A 85 -1.47 30.54 1.15
CA ASP A 85 -1.03 29.95 -0.13
C ASP A 85 -2.22 29.54 -1.01
N PHE A 86 -3.45 29.58 -0.48
CA PHE A 86 -4.64 28.96 -1.06
C PHE A 86 -5.83 29.90 -1.29
N VAL A 87 -5.63 31.22 -1.20
CA VAL A 87 -6.70 32.25 -1.20
C VAL A 87 -7.26 32.53 -2.62
N GLY A 88 -6.88 31.75 -3.63
CA GLY A 88 -7.40 31.87 -5.00
C GLY A 88 -8.75 31.17 -5.19
N ALA A 89 -9.66 31.79 -5.94
CA ALA A 89 -11.00 31.27 -6.24
C ALA A 89 -11.04 29.94 -7.03
N ALA A 90 -9.89 29.44 -7.50
CA ALA A 90 -9.73 28.24 -8.34
C ALA A 90 -8.69 27.26 -7.75
N ASN A 91 -8.58 27.18 -6.42
CA ASN A 91 -7.63 26.25 -5.82
C ASN A 91 -8.13 24.80 -5.89
N ASP A 92 -7.83 24.15 -7.01
CA ASP A 92 -8.13 22.74 -7.25
C ASP A 92 -7.09 21.79 -6.64
N VAL A 93 -6.04 22.32 -5.99
CA VAL A 93 -4.92 21.54 -5.46
C VAL A 93 -5.20 21.02 -4.05
N ARG A 94 -6.13 21.64 -3.33
CA ARG A 94 -6.50 21.26 -1.96
C ARG A 94 -7.98 20.96 -1.86
N ARG A 95 -8.32 19.77 -1.33
CA ARG A 95 -9.71 19.35 -1.07
C ARG A 95 -9.94 19.18 0.43
N PRO A 96 -10.67 20.09 1.09
CA PRO A 96 -11.01 19.96 2.50
C PRO A 96 -11.84 18.71 2.78
N HIS A 97 -11.67 18.09 3.94
CA HIS A 97 -12.50 16.94 4.36
C HIS A 97 -13.99 17.26 4.38
N ALA A 98 -14.36 18.50 4.70
CA ALA A 98 -15.74 18.99 4.67
C ALA A 98 -16.40 18.92 3.28
N GLY A 99 -15.61 18.82 2.21
CA GLY A 99 -16.09 18.65 0.83
C GLY A 99 -16.13 17.19 0.35
N LEU A 100 -15.86 16.22 1.22
CA LEU A 100 -15.89 14.78 0.91
C LEU A 100 -17.24 14.17 1.29
N SER A 101 -17.50 12.94 0.85
CA SER A 101 -18.65 12.17 1.35
C SER A 101 -18.52 11.97 2.87
N GLY A 102 -19.64 11.97 3.59
CA GLY A 102 -19.66 11.82 5.06
C GLY A 102 -18.84 10.63 5.56
N PRO A 103 -19.02 9.41 5.01
CA PRO A 103 -18.23 8.24 5.39
C PRO A 103 -16.73 8.41 5.12
N LEU A 104 -16.33 8.95 3.96
CA LEU A 104 -14.92 9.14 3.63
C LEU A 104 -14.26 10.18 4.55
N ALA A 105 -14.96 11.30 4.84
CA ALA A 105 -14.48 12.30 5.79
C ALA A 105 -14.30 11.70 7.20
N GLN A 106 -15.20 10.82 7.65
CA GLN A 106 -15.10 10.14 8.93
C GLN A 106 -13.87 9.20 9.00
N VAL A 107 -13.56 8.50 7.91
CA VAL A 107 -12.37 7.64 7.82
C VAL A 107 -11.08 8.45 7.89
N LEU A 108 -11.06 9.63 7.29
CA LEU A 108 -9.86 10.47 7.19
C LEU A 108 -9.63 11.37 8.40
N ALA A 109 -10.69 11.74 9.13
CA ALA A 109 -10.62 12.66 10.27
C ALA A 109 -9.54 12.31 11.32
N PRO A 110 -9.28 11.03 11.68
CA PRO A 110 -8.24 10.71 12.64
C PRO A 110 -6.79 10.98 12.18
N PHE A 111 -6.58 11.23 10.89
CA PHE A 111 -5.31 11.62 10.28
C PHE A 111 -5.17 13.14 10.10
N GLY A 112 -6.25 13.88 10.29
CA GLY A 112 -6.31 15.33 10.18
C GLY A 112 -5.84 16.07 11.45
N THR A 113 -6.28 17.31 11.60
CA THR A 113 -5.76 18.25 12.61
C THR A 113 -5.99 17.71 14.04
N GLY A 114 -4.91 17.52 14.80
CA GLY A 114 -5.01 16.98 16.17
C GLY A 114 -5.37 15.49 16.23
N GLY A 115 -5.41 14.82 15.08
CA GLY A 115 -5.64 13.40 14.93
C GLY A 115 -4.44 12.58 15.44
N ARG A 116 -4.70 11.57 16.26
CA ARG A 116 -3.64 10.72 16.85
C ARG A 116 -2.99 9.78 15.84
N LEU A 117 -3.62 9.57 14.68
CA LEU A 117 -3.18 8.62 13.68
C LEU A 117 -2.33 9.25 12.57
N ALA A 118 -2.21 10.58 12.52
CA ALA A 118 -1.37 11.29 11.55
C ALA A 118 0.09 10.76 11.53
N ARG A 119 0.62 10.35 12.69
CA ARG A 119 1.99 9.80 12.79
C ARG A 119 2.19 8.47 12.07
N LEU A 120 1.13 7.72 11.78
CA LEU A 120 1.21 6.51 10.96
C LEU A 120 1.57 6.83 9.49
N LEU A 121 1.35 8.08 9.06
CA LEU A 121 1.66 8.54 7.71
C LEU A 121 3.14 8.94 7.52
N TYR A 122 4.01 8.63 8.48
CA TYR A 122 5.45 8.82 8.29
C TYR A 122 5.99 7.79 7.30
N ALA A 123 5.83 6.49 7.58
CA ALA A 123 6.40 5.43 6.75
C ALA A 123 5.61 5.17 5.46
N CYS A 124 4.34 5.57 5.44
CA CYS A 124 3.43 5.36 4.31
C CYS A 124 2.68 6.65 4.01
N ASP A 125 2.36 6.88 2.75
CA ASP A 125 1.33 7.84 2.39
C ASP A 125 -0.03 7.12 2.32
N LEU A 126 -1.09 7.81 2.74
CA LEU A 126 -2.46 7.38 2.49
C LEU A 126 -3.01 8.19 1.33
N MET A 127 -3.16 7.54 0.18
CA MET A 127 -3.78 8.12 -1.00
C MET A 127 -5.26 7.75 -1.05
N VAL A 128 -6.04 8.61 -1.71
CA VAL A 128 -7.49 8.51 -1.86
C VAL A 128 -7.80 8.72 -3.32
N VAL A 129 -8.34 7.70 -3.97
CA VAL A 129 -9.01 7.84 -5.26
C VAL A 129 -10.48 8.13 -4.96
N ASP A 130 -10.95 9.29 -5.39
CA ASP A 130 -12.34 9.73 -5.25
C ASP A 130 -12.86 10.12 -6.63
N GLY A 131 -13.55 9.17 -7.28
CA GLY A 131 -13.96 9.23 -8.67
C GLY A 131 -12.75 9.27 -9.61
N SER A 132 -12.56 10.40 -10.28
CA SER A 132 -11.47 10.62 -11.24
C SER A 132 -10.27 11.36 -10.65
N VAL A 133 -10.25 11.62 -9.34
CA VAL A 133 -9.20 12.42 -8.71
C VAL A 133 -8.40 11.55 -7.75
N VAL A 134 -7.08 11.63 -7.87
CA VAL A 134 -6.14 11.02 -6.93
C VAL A 134 -5.67 12.12 -6.00
N CYS A 135 -5.92 11.90 -4.72
CA CYS A 135 -5.47 12.79 -3.68
C CYS A 135 -4.59 12.05 -2.68
N ARG A 136 -3.81 12.78 -1.89
CA ARG A 136 -3.03 12.28 -0.77
C ARG A 136 -3.51 12.94 0.52
N GLN A 137 -3.72 12.16 1.56
CA GLN A 137 -3.99 12.69 2.90
C GLN A 137 -2.75 13.43 3.39
N GLN A 138 -2.93 14.71 3.70
CA GLN A 138 -1.85 15.51 4.27
C GLN A 138 -1.81 15.27 5.79
N PRO A 139 -0.67 14.87 6.37
CA PRO A 139 -0.63 14.57 7.80
C PRO A 139 -0.93 15.80 8.66
N ASP A 140 -1.75 15.64 9.70
CA ASP A 140 -2.16 16.71 10.62
C ASP A 140 -2.94 17.86 9.95
N GLU A 141 -3.56 17.61 8.79
CA GLU A 141 -4.45 18.56 8.12
C GLU A 141 -5.80 17.90 7.74
N ASP A 142 -6.90 18.63 7.95
CA ASP A 142 -8.25 18.21 7.54
C ASP A 142 -8.49 18.43 6.03
N ALA A 143 -7.51 18.05 5.21
CA ALA A 143 -7.53 18.22 3.77
C ALA A 143 -6.72 17.14 3.05
N LEU A 144 -7.11 16.91 1.80
CA LEU A 144 -6.39 16.13 0.83
C LEU A 144 -5.64 17.05 -0.14
N TRP A 145 -4.43 16.64 -0.51
CA TRP A 145 -3.66 17.24 -1.60
C TRP A 145 -3.99 16.53 -2.91
N VAL A 146 -4.40 17.26 -3.94
CA VAL A 146 -4.68 16.68 -5.26
C VAL A 146 -3.36 16.48 -6.00
N GLU A 147 -3.04 15.23 -6.29
CA GLU A 147 -1.82 14.85 -7.01
C GLU A 147 -2.08 14.94 -8.52
N HIS A 148 -3.13 14.26 -9.00
CA HIS A 148 -3.51 14.26 -10.41
C HIS A 148 -4.93 13.72 -10.61
N ARG A 149 -5.37 13.69 -11.87
CA ARG A 149 -6.64 13.08 -12.28
C ARG A 149 -6.39 11.75 -12.98
N LEU A 150 -7.12 10.73 -12.58
CA LEU A 150 -7.25 9.44 -13.27
C LEU A 150 -8.40 9.48 -14.27
N GLY A 151 -8.39 8.57 -15.24
CA GLY A 151 -9.56 8.27 -16.07
C GLY A 151 -10.72 7.59 -15.30
N GLY A 152 -10.63 7.49 -13.98
CA GLY A 152 -11.55 6.77 -13.07
C GLY A 152 -10.90 5.55 -12.40
N PRO A 153 -11.56 4.93 -11.41
CA PRO A 153 -11.03 3.78 -10.66
C PRO A 153 -10.98 2.49 -11.50
N ARG A 154 -11.63 2.48 -12.67
CA ARG A 154 -11.63 1.32 -13.58
C ARG A 154 -10.23 0.90 -14.02
N GLY A 155 -9.32 1.87 -14.21
CA GLY A 155 -7.92 1.56 -14.53
C GLY A 155 -7.23 0.73 -13.45
N LEU A 156 -7.56 0.97 -12.17
CA LEU A 156 -7.03 0.18 -11.06
C LEU A 156 -7.53 -1.27 -11.11
N ALA A 157 -8.80 -1.48 -11.49
CA ALA A 157 -9.38 -2.82 -11.55
C ALA A 157 -8.79 -3.69 -12.66
N ASP A 158 -8.31 -3.08 -13.76
CA ASP A 158 -7.71 -3.80 -14.88
C ASP A 158 -6.29 -4.27 -14.57
N ALA A 159 -5.62 -3.62 -13.62
CA ALA A 159 -4.32 -4.01 -13.07
C ALA A 159 -4.41 -5.08 -11.96
N VAL A 160 -5.60 -5.65 -11.71
CA VAL A 160 -5.81 -6.68 -10.67
C VAL A 160 -6.12 -8.03 -11.31
N PRO A 161 -5.29 -9.07 -11.07
CA PRO A 161 -5.48 -10.38 -11.70
C PRO A 161 -6.66 -11.17 -11.10
N ASP A 162 -6.97 -10.97 -9.82
CA ASP A 162 -8.08 -11.66 -9.17
C ASP A 162 -9.43 -11.01 -9.53
N ALA A 163 -10.35 -11.81 -10.08
CA ALA A 163 -11.62 -11.32 -10.59
C ALA A 163 -12.52 -10.72 -9.50
N ALA A 164 -12.49 -11.27 -8.28
CA ALA A 164 -13.32 -10.78 -7.18
C ALA A 164 -12.82 -9.43 -6.66
N SER A 165 -11.50 -9.31 -6.49
CA SER A 165 -10.82 -8.06 -6.14
C SER A 165 -11.04 -6.98 -7.20
N ALA A 166 -10.90 -7.33 -8.49
CA ALA A 166 -11.18 -6.41 -9.60
C ALA A 166 -12.66 -5.97 -9.63
N ALA A 167 -13.59 -6.88 -9.35
CA ALA A 167 -15.01 -6.54 -9.24
C ALA A 167 -15.30 -5.57 -8.08
N ALA A 168 -14.63 -5.73 -6.93
CA ALA A 168 -14.77 -4.81 -5.81
C ALA A 168 -14.30 -3.39 -6.16
N LEU A 169 -13.18 -3.25 -6.88
CA LEU A 169 -12.70 -1.95 -7.37
C LEU A 169 -13.65 -1.30 -8.39
N ARG A 170 -14.32 -2.10 -9.25
CA ARG A 170 -15.31 -1.57 -10.21
C ARG A 170 -16.62 -1.15 -9.55
N ALA A 171 -16.90 -1.60 -8.34
CA ALA A 171 -18.16 -1.37 -7.64
C ALA A 171 -18.17 -0.11 -6.78
N THR A 172 -17.07 0.67 -6.76
CA THR A 172 -16.97 1.91 -6.01
C THR A 172 -16.12 2.94 -6.73
N ASP A 173 -16.40 4.21 -6.46
CA ASP A 173 -15.57 5.35 -6.88
C ASP A 173 -14.56 5.76 -5.81
N GLN A 174 -14.59 5.12 -4.63
CA GLN A 174 -13.75 5.48 -3.49
C GLN A 174 -12.80 4.33 -3.15
N VAL A 175 -11.51 4.57 -3.32
CA VAL A 175 -10.45 3.59 -3.04
C VAL A 175 -9.38 4.27 -2.20
N LEU A 176 -9.06 3.71 -1.03
CA LEU A 176 -7.86 4.10 -0.31
C LEU A 176 -6.68 3.31 -0.86
N VAL A 177 -5.53 3.96 -0.98
CA VAL A 177 -4.29 3.31 -1.40
C VAL A 177 -3.21 3.59 -0.38
N LEU A 178 -2.59 2.53 0.12
CA LEU A 178 -1.42 2.64 0.97
C LEU A 178 -0.19 2.65 0.07
N VAL A 179 0.62 3.69 0.16
CA VAL A 179 1.87 3.81 -0.59
C VAL A 179 3.03 3.80 0.38
N GLY A 180 3.94 2.84 0.24
CA GLY A 180 5.15 2.74 1.05
C GLY A 180 6.19 3.75 0.60
N VAL A 181 6.87 4.39 1.56
CA VAL A 181 8.00 5.30 1.30
C VAL A 181 9.23 4.82 2.07
N PRO A 182 9.95 3.80 1.55
CA PRO A 182 10.92 3.05 2.33
C PRO A 182 12.08 3.91 2.84
N TRP A 183 12.49 4.92 2.08
CA TRP A 183 13.61 5.79 2.44
C TRP A 183 13.40 6.56 3.75
N ARG A 184 12.14 6.89 4.10
CA ARG A 184 11.82 7.59 5.35
C ARG A 184 12.19 6.76 6.58
N THR A 185 11.97 5.46 6.56
CA THR A 185 12.32 4.56 7.67
C THR A 185 13.75 4.01 7.53
N MET A 186 14.26 3.89 6.30
CA MET A 186 15.65 3.47 6.06
C MET A 186 16.67 4.50 6.51
N LEU A 187 16.31 5.79 6.56
CA LEU A 187 17.16 6.83 7.19
C LEU A 187 17.61 6.44 8.60
N GLY A 188 16.72 5.88 9.41
CA GLY A 188 17.02 5.51 10.80
C GLY A 188 17.69 4.15 10.98
N GLY A 189 17.50 3.24 10.02
CA GLY A 189 17.78 1.81 10.21
C GLY A 189 18.48 1.10 9.06
N GLY A 190 18.90 1.82 8.02
CA GLY A 190 19.36 1.22 6.76
C GLY A 190 18.32 0.26 6.18
N PRO A 191 18.73 -0.86 5.54
CA PRO A 191 17.81 -1.84 4.95
C PRO A 191 16.76 -2.42 5.92
N ARG A 192 17.02 -2.39 7.23
CA ARG A 192 16.03 -2.80 8.24
C ARG A 192 14.83 -1.84 8.30
N GLY A 193 14.99 -0.60 7.88
CA GLY A 193 13.92 0.38 7.75
C GLY A 193 12.80 -0.09 6.81
N TYR A 194 13.12 -0.77 5.70
CA TYR A 194 12.12 -1.34 4.80
C TYR A 194 11.21 -2.36 5.51
N ARG A 195 11.81 -3.23 6.34
CA ARG A 195 11.03 -4.15 7.20
C ARG A 195 10.10 -3.39 8.15
N ARG A 196 10.58 -2.29 8.73
CA ARG A 196 9.78 -1.45 9.62
C ARG A 196 8.63 -0.78 8.87
N MET A 197 8.88 -0.27 7.65
CA MET A 197 7.84 0.30 6.80
C MET A 197 6.72 -0.71 6.54
N LEU A 198 7.04 -1.96 6.18
CA LEU A 198 6.02 -2.99 5.96
C LEU A 198 5.20 -3.29 7.23
N MET A 199 5.82 -3.26 8.42
CA MET A 199 5.10 -3.41 9.69
C MET A 199 4.17 -2.22 9.94
N ASP A 200 4.66 -1.00 9.73
CA ASP A 200 3.85 0.22 9.89
C ASP A 200 2.70 0.26 8.86
N ALA A 201 2.93 -0.20 7.63
CA ALA A 201 1.91 -0.34 6.59
C ALA A 201 0.81 -1.34 6.99
N GLY A 202 1.17 -2.47 7.58
CA GLY A 202 0.21 -3.43 8.12
C GLY A 202 -0.65 -2.85 9.25
N VAL A 203 -0.05 -2.06 10.15
CA VAL A 203 -0.79 -1.33 11.19
C VAL A 203 -1.73 -0.29 10.57
N LEU A 204 -1.24 0.49 9.61
CA LEU A 204 -2.06 1.48 8.91
C LEU A 204 -3.24 0.81 8.19
N LEU A 205 -3.01 -0.34 7.53
CA LEU A 205 -4.04 -1.10 6.84
C LEU A 205 -5.15 -1.51 7.81
N ASP A 206 -4.81 -2.13 8.93
CA ASP A 206 -5.77 -2.56 9.95
C ASP A 206 -6.60 -1.37 10.49
N VAL A 207 -5.92 -0.24 10.76
CA VAL A 207 -6.57 0.99 11.20
C VAL A 207 -7.57 1.51 10.17
N VAL A 208 -7.20 1.62 8.89
CA VAL A 208 -8.13 2.14 7.87
C VAL A 208 -9.31 1.19 7.62
N LEU A 209 -9.09 -0.13 7.71
CA LEU A 209 -10.17 -1.11 7.64
C LEU A 209 -11.16 -0.92 8.79
N GLY A 210 -10.66 -0.77 10.02
CA GLY A 210 -11.49 -0.52 11.20
C GLY A 210 -12.26 0.80 11.13
N LEU A 211 -11.61 1.88 10.68
CA LEU A 211 -12.25 3.18 10.51
C LEU A 211 -13.34 3.15 9.43
N ALA A 212 -13.09 2.47 8.30
CA ALA A 212 -14.07 2.31 7.24
C ALA A 212 -15.30 1.53 7.72
N GLN A 213 -15.11 0.45 8.48
CA GLN A 213 -16.22 -0.29 9.09
C GLN A 213 -17.02 0.56 10.08
N GLN A 214 -16.35 1.39 10.89
CA GLN A 214 -17.01 2.33 11.80
C GLN A 214 -17.79 3.44 11.08
N ALA A 215 -17.44 3.73 9.83
CA ALA A 215 -18.14 4.65 8.94
C ALA A 215 -19.23 3.94 8.09
N ASP A 216 -19.63 2.72 8.46
CA ASP A 216 -20.62 1.88 7.76
C ASP A 216 -20.26 1.54 6.31
N LEU A 217 -18.96 1.55 6.00
CA LEU A 217 -18.43 1.08 4.72
C LEU A 217 -17.99 -0.38 4.84
N ARG A 218 -17.99 -1.08 3.71
CA ARG A 218 -17.45 -2.44 3.59
C ARG A 218 -16.10 -2.41 2.87
N PRO A 219 -14.99 -2.20 3.58
CA PRO A 219 -13.68 -2.19 2.95
C PRO A 219 -13.28 -3.61 2.50
N ARG A 220 -12.64 -3.72 1.34
CA ARG A 220 -12.11 -5.00 0.82
C ARG A 220 -10.63 -4.83 0.43
N PRO A 221 -9.66 -5.23 1.27
CA PRO A 221 -8.25 -5.06 0.92
C PRO A 221 -7.88 -5.94 -0.28
N VAL A 222 -7.17 -5.35 -1.24
CA VAL A 222 -6.58 -6.00 -2.40
C VAL A 222 -5.06 -5.85 -2.29
N LEU A 223 -4.37 -6.99 -2.20
CA LEU A 223 -2.91 -7.06 -1.99
C LEU A 223 -2.17 -7.62 -3.21
N ASP A 224 -2.88 -8.26 -4.13
CA ASP A 224 -2.32 -8.82 -5.36
C ASP A 224 -2.78 -7.97 -6.55
N PHE A 225 -1.85 -7.24 -7.16
CA PHE A 225 -2.03 -6.41 -8.34
C PHE A 225 -0.73 -6.40 -9.15
N TYR A 226 -0.79 -5.92 -10.40
CA TYR A 226 0.41 -5.65 -11.18
C TYR A 226 1.04 -4.34 -10.70
N ASP A 227 2.08 -4.43 -9.87
CA ASP A 227 2.73 -3.28 -9.20
C ASP A 227 3.08 -2.16 -10.18
N ASP A 228 3.75 -2.49 -11.30
CA ASP A 228 4.16 -1.52 -12.32
C ASP A 228 2.97 -0.72 -12.90
N GLU A 229 1.82 -1.38 -13.11
CA GLU A 229 0.63 -0.74 -13.66
C GLU A 229 -0.05 0.17 -12.63
N ILE A 230 -0.18 -0.30 -11.38
CA ILE A 230 -0.74 0.49 -10.28
C ILE A 230 0.15 1.70 -9.98
N ASP A 231 1.46 1.51 -9.87
CA ASP A 231 2.40 2.59 -9.60
C ASP A 231 2.37 3.63 -10.73
N THR A 232 2.32 3.20 -11.99
CA THR A 232 2.14 4.10 -13.13
C THR A 232 0.85 4.91 -13.03
N LEU A 233 -0.29 4.27 -12.72
CA LEU A 233 -1.57 4.96 -12.57
C LEU A 233 -1.55 5.98 -11.42
N LEU A 234 -0.82 5.69 -10.35
CA LEU A 234 -0.71 6.55 -9.17
C LEU A 234 0.43 7.57 -9.25
N HIS A 235 1.17 7.62 -10.36
CA HIS A 235 2.41 8.41 -10.51
C HIS A 235 3.43 8.13 -9.39
N CYS A 236 3.48 6.87 -8.97
CA CYS A 236 4.54 6.32 -8.13
C CYS A 236 5.66 5.79 -9.02
N ASP A 237 6.91 5.87 -8.56
CA ASP A 237 8.09 5.48 -9.33
C ASP A 237 8.50 4.01 -9.10
N GLY A 238 7.80 3.30 -8.20
CA GLY A 238 8.08 1.92 -7.83
C GLY A 238 9.32 1.73 -6.94
N LEU A 239 10.03 2.82 -6.60
CA LEU A 239 11.29 2.77 -5.86
C LEU A 239 11.26 3.65 -4.61
N GLU A 240 11.00 4.94 -4.77
CA GLU A 240 10.81 5.87 -3.67
C GLU A 240 9.39 5.80 -3.11
N ARG A 241 8.41 5.57 -3.98
CA ARG A 241 6.99 5.41 -3.64
C ARG A 241 6.44 4.23 -4.42
N SER A 242 5.80 3.29 -3.72
CA SER A 242 5.17 2.14 -4.35
C SER A 242 3.92 1.71 -3.59
N ALA A 243 2.88 1.33 -4.32
CA ALA A 243 1.63 0.85 -3.75
C ALA A 243 1.82 -0.47 -2.99
N LEU A 244 1.24 -0.55 -1.80
CA LEU A 244 1.29 -1.74 -0.93
C LEU A 244 -0.06 -2.42 -0.79
N ALA A 245 -1.16 -1.66 -0.87
CA ALA A 245 -2.51 -2.18 -0.77
C ALA A 245 -3.51 -1.20 -1.39
N LEU A 246 -4.54 -1.75 -2.04
CA LEU A 246 -5.73 -1.01 -2.44
C LEU A 246 -6.89 -1.41 -1.51
N VAL A 247 -7.72 -0.46 -1.12
CA VAL A 247 -8.89 -0.69 -0.26
C VAL A 247 -10.11 0.00 -0.88
N PRO A 248 -10.80 -0.65 -1.83
CA PRO A 248 -12.12 -0.22 -2.26
C PRO A 248 -13.08 -0.11 -1.06
N LEU A 249 -13.72 1.04 -0.95
CA LEU A 249 -14.71 1.38 0.05
C LEU A 249 -16.11 1.15 -0.55
N LEU A 250 -16.67 -0.03 -0.31
CA LEU A 250 -18.01 -0.36 -0.81
C LEU A 250 -19.09 0.22 0.11
N PRO A 251 -20.24 0.65 -0.44
CA PRO A 251 -21.38 1.02 0.39
C PRO A 251 -21.87 -0.17 1.24
N PRO A 252 -22.64 0.09 2.31
CA PRO A 252 -23.26 -0.97 3.10
C PRO A 252 -24.10 -1.90 2.21
N ALA A 253 -24.25 -3.15 2.62
CA ALA A 253 -25.12 -4.07 1.89
C ALA A 253 -26.55 -3.52 1.94
N GLU A 254 -27.28 -3.51 0.82
CA GLU A 254 -28.71 -3.31 0.90
C GLU A 254 -29.31 -4.39 1.81
N PRO A 255 -30.19 -4.03 2.77
CA PRO A 255 -30.87 -5.02 3.58
C PRO A 255 -31.61 -5.98 2.64
N LEU A 256 -31.43 -7.29 2.85
CA LEU A 256 -32.30 -8.27 2.21
C LEU A 256 -33.73 -7.91 2.60
N GLU A 257 -34.54 -7.45 1.64
CA GLU A 257 -35.97 -7.32 1.84
C GLU A 257 -36.45 -8.67 2.35
N LYS A 258 -36.98 -8.69 3.58
CA LYS A 258 -37.63 -9.87 4.12
C LYS A 258 -38.77 -10.18 3.17
N SER A 259 -38.63 -11.23 2.37
CA SER A 259 -39.73 -11.81 1.63
C SER A 259 -40.85 -12.07 2.64
N HIS A 260 -41.92 -11.29 2.52
CA HIS A 260 -43.21 -11.57 3.14
C HIS A 260 -43.74 -12.86 2.51
N ASP A 261 -43.22 -14.00 2.97
CA ASP A 261 -43.92 -15.29 2.91
C ASP A 261 -44.56 -15.49 4.29
N ASP A 262 -45.54 -14.64 4.57
CA ASP A 262 -46.67 -14.95 5.44
C ASP A 262 -47.89 -14.86 4.51
N ASP A 263 -48.28 -16.00 3.93
CA ASP A 263 -49.67 -16.34 3.56
C ASP A 263 -49.70 -17.72 2.86
N ALA A 264 -49.89 -18.79 3.64
CA ALA A 264 -50.81 -19.92 3.38
C ALA A 264 -50.71 -21.01 4.47
#